data_AF-A0A7J4KEC9-F1
#
_entry.id   AF-A0A7J4KEC9-F1
#
_cell.length_a   1.000
_cell.length_b   1.000
_cell.length_c   1.000
_cell.angle_alpha   90.00
_cell.angle_beta   90.00
_cell.angle_gamma   90.00
#
_symmetry.space_group_name_H-M   'P 1'
#
loop_
_entity.id
_entity.type
_entity.pdbx_description
1 polymer ?
#
loop_
_entity_poly.entity_id
_entity_poly.type
_entity_poly.pdbx_seq_one_letter_code
_entity_poly.pdbx_strand_id
1 'polypeptide(L)'
;MDLTSYIAEVSQDAEPWCPGSSPFFKGHDRERLDVRRYYGEFWTSAQRKASSLHEVSYRACFKPQLPRFFITAGTSEGDTVYDPFSGRGTTVIEAGLLGRRVAANDANPLSRILTRPRFFVPAEHEVTERLAAIPFDPDAGASIDLSMFFERKTEAEIVSLRDYLLAREKEGTEDHIDSWIRMVATTRLT
;
A
#
# COMPACT_ATOMS: atom_id res chain seq x y z
N MET A 1 -14.85 5.43 -5.59
CA MET A 1 -14.22 5.30 -6.93
C MET A 1 -13.43 4.01 -6.88
N ASP A 2 -13.76 3.00 -7.69
CA ASP A 2 -13.03 1.73 -7.65
C ASP A 2 -11.60 1.90 -8.19
N LEU A 3 -10.71 0.95 -7.88
CA LEU A 3 -9.32 0.98 -8.33
C LEU A 3 -9.25 1.11 -9.86
N THR A 4 -10.18 0.48 -10.59
CA THR A 4 -10.28 0.55 -12.05
C THR A 4 -10.53 1.97 -12.56
N SER A 5 -11.39 2.73 -11.88
CA SER A 5 -11.74 4.12 -12.20
C SER A 5 -10.60 5.08 -11.84
N TYR A 6 -9.95 4.86 -10.69
CA TYR A 6 -8.76 5.61 -10.30
C TYR A 6 -7.55 5.33 -11.21
N ILE A 7 -7.39 4.08 -11.67
CA ILE A 7 -6.39 3.69 -12.67
C ILE A 7 -6.65 4.39 -14.01
N ALA A 8 -7.90 4.47 -14.45
CA ALA A 8 -8.25 5.14 -15.69
C ALA A 8 -7.89 6.64 -15.68
N GLU A 9 -7.97 7.28 -14.50
CA GLU A 9 -7.60 8.68 -14.31
C GLU A 9 -6.07 8.86 -14.22
N VAL A 10 -5.37 8.05 -13.41
CA VAL A 10 -3.91 8.14 -13.21
C VAL A 10 -3.12 7.65 -14.42
N SER A 11 -3.65 6.71 -15.21
CA SER A 11 -2.98 6.17 -16.40
C SER A 11 -2.95 7.16 -17.58
N GLN A 12 -3.78 8.21 -17.58
CA GLN A 12 -3.77 9.23 -18.63
C GLN A 12 -2.56 10.19 -18.50
N ASP A 13 -2.03 10.36 -17.29
CA ASP A 13 -0.93 11.30 -16.98
C ASP A 13 0.45 10.63 -16.85
N ALA A 14 0.49 9.29 -16.87
CA ALA A 14 1.75 8.56 -16.85
C ALA A 14 2.33 8.52 -18.27
N GLU A 15 3.36 9.33 -18.53
CA GLU A 15 4.21 9.18 -19.73
C GLU A 15 4.54 7.69 -19.93
N PRO A 16 4.25 7.11 -21.10
CA PRO A 16 4.53 5.70 -21.35
C PRO A 16 6.03 5.48 -21.20
N TRP A 17 6.42 4.81 -20.12
CA TRP A 17 7.78 4.35 -19.98
C TRP A 17 8.03 3.29 -21.07
N CYS A 18 8.71 3.70 -22.13
CA CYS A 18 9.08 2.82 -23.23
C CYS A 18 10.19 1.86 -22.77
N PRO A 19 9.96 0.54 -22.80
CA PRO A 19 11.03 -0.44 -22.63
C PRO A 19 12.08 -0.22 -23.74
N GLY A 20 13.25 0.33 -23.40
CA GLY A 20 14.33 0.56 -24.38
C GLY A 20 15.14 1.86 -24.24
N SER A 21 14.77 2.78 -23.35
CA SER A 21 15.55 4.02 -23.12
C SER A 21 16.82 3.83 -22.27
N SER A 22 17.03 2.63 -21.75
CA SER A 22 18.24 2.24 -21.01
C SER A 22 19.34 1.82 -22.00
N PRO A 23 20.58 2.37 -21.90
CA PRO A 23 21.67 1.93 -22.75
C PRO A 23 21.95 0.43 -22.51
N PHE A 24 21.77 -0.36 -23.57
CA PHE A 24 22.10 -1.78 -23.60
C PHE A 24 23.62 -1.96 -23.54
N PHE A 25 24.09 -2.81 -22.63
CA PHE A 25 25.48 -3.25 -22.61
C PHE A 25 25.56 -4.77 -22.54
N LYS A 26 26.25 -5.38 -23.51
CA LYS A 26 26.57 -6.81 -23.51
C LYS A 26 27.76 -7.01 -22.56
N GLY A 27 27.46 -7.41 -21.33
CA GLY A 27 28.48 -7.62 -20.31
C GLY A 27 28.76 -9.09 -20.11
N HIS A 28 30.04 -9.47 -20.10
CA HIS A 28 30.45 -10.83 -19.77
C HIS A 28 30.53 -10.96 -18.24
N ASP A 29 30.01 -12.05 -17.68
CA ASP A 29 30.33 -12.46 -16.31
C ASP A 29 31.75 -13.07 -16.25
N ARG A 30 32.31 -13.29 -15.05
CA ARG A 30 33.59 -13.98 -14.83
C ARG A 30 33.65 -15.36 -15.49
N GLU A 31 32.50 -15.95 -15.82
CA GLU A 31 32.33 -17.24 -16.52
C GLU A 31 31.89 -17.13 -18.00
N ARG A 32 31.98 -15.94 -18.64
CA ARG A 32 31.57 -15.70 -20.05
C ARG A 32 30.07 -15.94 -20.38
N LEU A 33 29.17 -15.86 -19.40
CA LEU A 33 27.74 -15.82 -19.68
C LEU A 33 27.33 -14.46 -20.26
N ASP A 34 26.64 -14.47 -21.40
CA ASP A 34 26.01 -13.29 -22.01
C ASP A 34 24.72 -12.97 -21.23
N VAL A 35 24.80 -12.03 -20.28
CA VAL A 35 23.65 -11.62 -19.45
C VAL A 35 23.11 -10.29 -19.95
N ARG A 36 21.78 -10.22 -20.13
CA ARG A 36 21.10 -8.96 -20.46
C ARG A 36 21.09 -8.05 -19.23
N ARG A 37 21.75 -6.90 -19.33
CA ARG A 37 21.83 -5.90 -18.26
C ARG A 37 21.04 -4.66 -18.62
N TYR A 38 20.31 -4.12 -17.64
CA TYR A 38 19.56 -2.87 -17.75
C TYR A 38 20.12 -1.87 -16.75
N TYR A 39 20.30 -0.62 -17.19
CA TYR A 39 20.84 0.49 -16.39
C TYR A 39 19.97 1.75 -16.54
N GLY A 40 19.61 2.41 -15.45
CA GLY A 40 18.79 3.62 -15.52
C GLY A 40 18.69 4.33 -14.18
N GLU A 41 18.17 5.56 -14.20
CA GLU A 41 17.83 6.30 -12.99
C GLU A 41 16.43 5.89 -12.50
N PHE A 42 16.39 4.94 -11.57
CA PHE A 42 15.13 4.51 -10.94
C PHE A 42 14.70 5.40 -9.76
N TRP A 43 15.48 6.44 -9.48
CA TRP A 43 15.33 7.39 -8.37
C TRP A 43 15.34 8.85 -8.86
N THR A 44 14.63 9.16 -9.94
CA THR A 44 14.56 10.52 -10.53
C THR A 44 13.99 11.57 -9.56
N SER A 45 14.27 12.86 -9.72
CA SER A 45 13.68 13.95 -8.91
C SER A 45 12.14 14.07 -8.98
N ALA A 46 11.50 13.42 -9.97
CA ALA A 46 10.04 13.34 -10.12
C ALA A 46 9.35 12.36 -9.14
N GLN A 47 9.99 12.00 -8.02
CA GLN A 47 9.50 11.01 -7.03
C GLN A 47 8.11 11.33 -6.45
N ARG A 48 7.65 12.57 -6.58
CA ARG A 48 6.32 13.03 -6.14
C ARG A 48 5.18 12.70 -7.11
N LYS A 49 5.45 12.08 -8.27
CA LYS A 49 4.42 11.68 -9.25
C LYS A 49 3.87 10.25 -9.05
N ALA A 50 4.21 9.56 -7.97
CA ALA A 50 3.63 8.25 -7.69
C ALA A 50 2.19 8.38 -7.19
N SER A 51 1.38 7.32 -7.35
CA SER A 51 0.04 7.27 -6.75
C SER A 51 0.11 7.52 -5.23
N SER A 52 -0.85 8.29 -4.71
CA SER A 52 -1.00 8.55 -3.28
C SER A 52 -1.21 7.27 -2.45
N LEU A 53 -1.62 6.16 -3.08
CA LEU A 53 -1.68 4.84 -2.45
C LEU A 53 -0.32 4.33 -1.95
N HIS A 54 0.80 4.94 -2.38
CA HIS A 54 2.13 4.60 -1.86
C HIS A 54 2.52 5.38 -0.60
N GLU A 55 1.68 6.31 -0.12
CA GLU A 55 1.92 7.14 1.07
C GLU A 55 1.64 6.41 2.40
N VAL A 56 2.16 5.18 2.51
CA VAL A 56 2.15 4.35 3.72
C VAL A 56 3.58 4.14 4.19
N SER A 57 3.91 4.62 5.38
CA SER A 57 5.26 4.48 5.96
C SER A 57 5.55 3.04 6.35
N TYR A 58 6.69 2.52 5.93
CA TYR A 58 7.22 1.22 6.35
C TYR A 58 8.74 1.22 6.16
N ARG A 59 9.48 0.57 7.07
CA ARG A 59 10.95 0.55 6.98
C ARG A 59 11.40 -0.25 5.77
N ALA A 60 12.56 0.13 5.22
CA ALA A 60 13.20 -0.56 4.09
C ALA A 60 12.31 -0.69 2.83
N CYS A 61 11.48 0.33 2.54
CA CYS A 61 10.70 0.37 1.30
C CYS A 61 11.49 0.93 0.11
N PHE A 62 11.19 0.46 -1.09
CA PHE A 62 11.65 1.06 -2.35
C PHE A 62 10.57 1.94 -2.99
N LYS A 63 11.00 2.76 -3.94
CA LYS A 63 10.12 3.65 -4.71
C LYS A 63 9.30 2.86 -5.73
N PRO A 64 8.04 3.24 -6.00
CA PRO A 64 7.16 2.53 -6.94
C PRO A 64 7.69 2.44 -8.38
N GLN A 65 8.55 3.37 -8.78
CA GLN A 65 9.18 3.37 -10.10
C GLN A 65 10.05 2.13 -10.34
N LEU A 66 10.66 1.58 -9.28
CA LEU A 66 11.52 0.40 -9.38
C LEU A 66 10.73 -0.87 -9.77
N PRO A 67 9.68 -1.31 -9.03
CA PRO A 67 8.90 -2.47 -9.46
C PRO A 67 8.15 -2.21 -10.77
N ARG A 68 7.65 -0.99 -11.03
CA ARG A 68 7.01 -0.64 -12.31
C ARG A 68 7.89 -0.97 -13.50
N PHE A 69 9.18 -0.65 -13.45
CA PHE A 69 10.15 -1.00 -14.50
C PHE A 69 10.13 -2.51 -14.80
N PHE A 70 10.29 -3.34 -13.77
CA PHE A 70 10.34 -4.79 -13.95
C PHE A 70 9.00 -5.39 -14.37
N ILE A 71 7.90 -4.89 -13.81
CA ILE A 71 6.54 -5.36 -14.15
C ILE A 71 6.24 -5.07 -15.61
N THR A 72 6.47 -3.84 -16.08
CA THR A 72 6.23 -3.48 -17.48
C THR A 72 7.17 -4.22 -18.44
N ALA A 73 8.42 -4.47 -18.05
CA ALA A 73 9.36 -5.20 -18.90
C ALA A 73 9.15 -6.72 -18.92
N GLY A 74 8.55 -7.29 -17.87
CA GLY A 74 8.49 -8.74 -17.66
C GLY A 74 7.10 -9.36 -17.69
N THR A 75 6.03 -8.57 -17.80
CA THR A 75 4.64 -9.04 -17.74
C THR A 75 3.73 -8.27 -18.68
N SER A 76 2.57 -8.84 -19.01
CA SER A 76 1.45 -8.20 -19.70
C SER A 76 0.27 -7.96 -18.76
N GLU A 77 -0.72 -7.18 -19.19
CA GLU A 77 -1.99 -7.05 -18.47
C GLU A 77 -2.64 -8.44 -18.24
N GLY A 78 -3.23 -8.65 -17.08
CA GLY A 78 -3.81 -9.95 -16.69
C GLY A 78 -2.82 -11.01 -16.21
N ASP A 79 -1.51 -10.84 -16.43
CA ASP A 79 -0.49 -11.70 -15.83
C ASP A 79 -0.51 -11.60 -14.30
N THR A 80 0.07 -12.60 -13.62
CA THR A 80 0.16 -12.62 -12.16
C THR A 80 1.54 -12.18 -11.69
N VAL A 81 1.59 -11.17 -10.82
CA VAL A 81 2.80 -10.75 -10.10
C VAL A 81 2.71 -11.24 -8.66
N TYR A 82 3.69 -12.04 -8.25
CA TYR A 82 3.81 -12.55 -6.88
C TYR A 82 4.98 -11.88 -6.15
N ASP A 83 4.71 -11.33 -4.96
CA ASP A 83 5.74 -10.78 -4.07
C ASP A 83 5.76 -11.57 -2.74
N PRO A 84 6.78 -12.42 -2.49
CA PRO A 84 6.86 -13.23 -1.27
C PRO A 84 7.33 -12.45 -0.03
N PHE A 85 7.77 -11.19 -0.19
CA PHE A 85 8.30 -10.34 0.89
C PHE A 85 7.72 -8.93 0.77
N SER A 86 6.39 -8.87 0.71
CA SER A 86 5.70 -7.68 0.19
C SER A 86 5.84 -6.44 1.07
N GLY A 87 6.10 -6.58 2.37
CA GLY A 87 6.19 -5.47 3.32
C GLY A 87 4.96 -4.59 3.26
N ARG A 88 5.11 -3.33 2.82
CA ARG A 88 3.99 -2.42 2.51
C ARG A 88 3.42 -2.57 1.10
N GLY A 89 3.58 -3.70 0.44
CA GLY A 89 2.95 -4.01 -0.83
C GLY A 89 3.33 -3.14 -2.03
N THR A 90 4.48 -2.44 -2.03
CA THR A 90 4.84 -1.54 -3.14
C THR A 90 4.76 -2.25 -4.51
N THR A 91 5.28 -3.48 -4.62
CA THR A 91 5.25 -4.28 -5.85
C THR A 91 3.83 -4.61 -6.30
N VAL A 92 3.01 -5.14 -5.39
CA VAL A 92 1.66 -5.60 -5.73
C VAL A 92 0.70 -4.42 -5.98
N ILE A 93 0.86 -3.30 -5.28
CA ILE A 93 0.08 -2.09 -5.58
C ILE A 93 0.43 -1.58 -6.97
N GLU A 94 1.72 -1.51 -7.33
CA GLU A 94 2.13 -1.13 -8.68
C GLU A 94 1.66 -2.11 -9.75
N ALA A 95 1.74 -3.41 -9.49
CA ALA A 95 1.24 -4.43 -10.40
C ALA A 95 -0.28 -4.28 -10.63
N GLY A 96 -1.05 -4.08 -9.55
CA GLY A 96 -2.49 -3.83 -9.64
C GLY A 96 -2.83 -2.56 -10.41
N LEU A 97 -2.10 -1.46 -10.17
CA LEU A 97 -2.24 -0.21 -10.93
C LEU A 97 -1.95 -0.39 -12.44
N LEU A 98 -1.11 -1.37 -12.79
CA LEU A 98 -0.80 -1.75 -14.17
C LEU A 98 -1.74 -2.85 -14.72
N GLY A 99 -2.83 -3.19 -14.04
CA GLY A 99 -3.79 -4.20 -14.51
C GLY A 99 -3.31 -5.65 -14.44
N ARG A 100 -2.31 -5.96 -13.59
CA ARG A 100 -1.89 -7.35 -13.31
C ARG A 100 -2.72 -7.92 -12.16
N ARG A 101 -2.90 -9.25 -12.17
CA ARG A 101 -3.34 -10.00 -10.98
C ARG A 101 -2.19 -10.04 -9.98
N VAL A 102 -2.51 -10.05 -8.69
CA VAL A 102 -1.49 -9.95 -7.64
C VAL A 102 -1.64 -11.05 -6.61
N ALA A 103 -0.50 -11.52 -6.12
CA ALA A 103 -0.40 -12.35 -4.94
C ALA A 103 0.73 -11.79 -4.06
N ALA A 104 0.53 -11.77 -2.75
CA ALA A 104 1.51 -11.26 -1.80
C ALA A 104 1.62 -12.18 -0.59
N ASN A 105 2.83 -12.31 -0.06
CA ASN A 105 3.08 -12.89 1.24
C ASN A 105 4.07 -12.00 2.02
N ASP A 106 4.03 -12.10 3.35
CA ASP A 106 5.02 -11.53 4.25
C ASP A 106 4.92 -12.24 5.61
N ALA A 107 6.04 -12.37 6.32
CA ALA A 107 6.04 -12.93 7.67
C ALA A 107 5.40 -11.98 8.70
N ASN A 108 5.43 -10.67 8.44
CA ASN A 108 4.85 -9.67 9.31
C ASN A 108 3.33 -9.55 9.03
N PRO A 109 2.46 -9.87 10.00
CA PRO A 109 1.00 -9.75 9.81
C PRO A 109 0.55 -8.32 9.48
N LEU A 110 1.34 -7.32 9.84
CA LEU A 110 1.11 -5.91 9.49
C LEU A 110 1.02 -5.68 7.98
N SER A 111 1.75 -6.47 7.17
CA SER A 111 1.77 -6.35 5.72
C SER A 111 0.36 -6.44 5.11
N ARG A 112 -0.48 -7.35 5.62
CA ARG A 112 -1.87 -7.53 5.16
C ARG A 112 -2.70 -6.27 5.42
N ILE A 113 -2.59 -5.72 6.63
CA ILE A 113 -3.30 -4.50 7.06
C ILE A 113 -2.89 -3.32 6.19
N LEU A 114 -1.59 -3.18 5.94
CA LEU A 114 -1.07 -2.06 5.16
C LEU A 114 -1.41 -2.18 3.67
N THR A 115 -1.54 -3.38 3.13
CA THR A 115 -1.59 -3.60 1.67
C THR A 115 -3.00 -3.80 1.13
N ARG A 116 -3.78 -4.71 1.73
CA ARG A 116 -5.08 -5.12 1.18
C ARG A 116 -6.07 -3.95 1.00
N PRO A 117 -6.24 -3.02 1.94
CA PRO A 117 -7.26 -1.97 1.83
C PRO A 117 -7.01 -1.01 0.67
N ARG A 118 -5.76 -0.89 0.20
CA ARG A 118 -5.40 -0.04 -0.95
C ARG A 118 -5.89 -0.55 -2.30
N PHE A 119 -6.45 -1.75 -2.36
CA PHE A 119 -7.18 -2.24 -3.54
C PHE A 119 -8.67 -1.88 -3.53
N PHE A 120 -9.19 -1.39 -2.40
CA PHE A 120 -10.62 -1.15 -2.17
C PHE A 120 -10.81 0.23 -1.54
N VAL A 121 -10.42 1.28 -2.27
CA VAL A 121 -10.48 2.67 -1.78
C VAL A 121 -11.95 3.10 -1.61
N PRO A 122 -12.42 3.36 -0.38
CA PRO A 122 -13.79 3.82 -0.14
C PRO A 122 -13.96 5.28 -0.59
N ALA A 123 -15.20 5.72 -0.79
CA ALA A 123 -15.49 7.13 -0.95
C ALA A 123 -15.35 7.86 0.40
N GLU A 124 -14.98 9.14 0.35
CA GLU A 124 -14.76 9.95 1.56
C GLU A 124 -15.99 9.99 2.48
N HIS A 125 -17.19 10.17 1.90
CA HIS A 125 -18.44 10.19 2.67
C HIS A 125 -18.72 8.87 3.41
N GLU A 126 -18.38 7.72 2.82
CA GLU A 126 -18.55 6.40 3.47
C GLU A 126 -17.65 6.29 4.70
N VAL A 127 -16.42 6.82 4.63
CA VAL A 127 -15.50 6.88 5.76
C VAL A 127 -16.02 7.82 6.84
N THR A 128 -16.50 9.00 6.47
CA THR A 128 -17.08 9.98 7.41
C THR A 128 -18.30 9.39 8.14
N GLU A 129 -19.23 8.79 7.41
CA GLU A 129 -20.42 8.13 7.98
C GLU A 129 -20.02 6.98 8.90
N ARG A 130 -19.07 6.14 8.49
CA ARG A 130 -18.56 5.04 9.32
C ARG A 130 -17.96 5.56 10.62
N LEU A 131 -17.08 6.55 10.57
CA LEU A 131 -16.44 7.12 11.76
C LEU A 131 -17.45 7.74 12.72
N ALA A 132 -18.49 8.41 12.20
CA ALA A 132 -19.56 8.99 13.02
C ALA A 132 -20.44 7.93 13.71
N ALA A 133 -20.52 6.71 13.15
CA ALA A 133 -21.31 5.61 13.69
C ALA A 133 -20.56 4.74 14.73
N ILE A 134 -19.25 4.94 14.90
CA ILE A 134 -18.45 4.18 15.87
C ILE A 134 -18.85 4.58 17.29
N PRO A 135 -19.23 3.62 18.16
CA PRO A 135 -19.53 3.94 19.56
C PRO A 135 -18.32 4.54 20.27
N PHE A 136 -18.54 5.64 20.99
CA PHE A 136 -17.54 6.27 21.83
C PHE A 136 -17.80 5.94 23.30
N ASP A 137 -16.80 5.35 23.96
CA ASP A 137 -16.80 5.10 25.39
C ASP A 137 -15.84 6.09 26.08
N PRO A 138 -16.33 7.08 26.86
CA PRO A 138 -15.48 8.06 27.54
C PRO A 138 -14.63 7.48 28.67
N ASP A 139 -14.95 6.26 29.12
CA ASP A 139 -14.20 5.56 30.17
C ASP A 139 -13.19 4.55 29.60
N ALA A 140 -13.11 4.43 28.27
CA ALA A 140 -12.13 3.61 27.60
C ALA A 140 -10.69 4.08 27.89
N GLY A 141 -9.81 3.13 28.16
CA GLY A 141 -8.40 3.39 28.47
C GLY A 141 -7.48 2.31 27.92
N ALA A 142 -6.24 2.69 27.61
CA ALA A 142 -5.22 1.76 27.19
C ALA A 142 -4.77 0.88 28.36
N SER A 143 -4.26 -0.32 28.05
CA SER A 143 -3.70 -1.22 29.06
C SER A 143 -2.35 -0.73 29.62
N ILE A 144 -1.75 0.25 28.97
CA ILE A 144 -0.49 0.90 29.35
C ILE A 144 -0.77 2.38 29.60
N ASP A 145 -0.01 2.99 30.50
CA ASP A 145 -0.14 4.43 30.77
C ASP A 145 0.34 5.24 29.56
N LEU A 146 -0.60 5.89 28.88
CA LEU A 146 -0.37 6.78 27.73
C LEU A 146 -0.60 8.25 28.05
N SER A 147 -0.79 8.60 29.33
CA SER A 147 -1.14 9.95 29.76
C SER A 147 -0.10 11.02 29.40
N MET A 148 1.15 10.61 29.14
CA MET A 148 2.21 11.51 28.68
C MET A 148 2.12 11.87 27.17
N PHE A 149 1.37 11.08 26.40
CA PHE A 149 1.21 11.26 24.95
C PHE A 149 -0.16 11.80 24.56
N PHE A 150 -1.20 11.34 25.26
CA PHE A 150 -2.59 11.65 24.91
C PHE A 150 -3.33 12.23 26.11
N GLU A 151 -4.19 13.21 25.84
CA GLU A 151 -5.19 13.66 26.80
C GLU A 151 -6.27 12.56 26.96
N ARG A 152 -6.91 12.48 28.13
CA ARG A 152 -7.81 11.38 28.51
C ARG A 152 -8.92 11.13 27.48
N LYS A 153 -9.57 12.17 26.97
CA LYS A 153 -10.62 12.04 25.95
C LYS A 153 -10.03 11.52 24.64
N THR A 154 -8.86 12.01 24.23
CA THR A 154 -8.18 11.54 23.00
C THR A 154 -7.78 10.07 23.10
N GLU A 155 -7.26 9.64 24.26
CA GLU A 155 -6.97 8.24 24.54
C GLU A 155 -8.24 7.38 24.42
N ALA A 156 -9.33 7.81 25.05
CA ALA A 156 -10.62 7.13 25.00
C ALA A 156 -11.16 7.00 23.56
N GLU A 157 -11.00 8.02 22.72
CA GLU A 157 -11.39 8.00 21.29
C GLU A 157 -10.58 6.95 20.51
N ILE A 158 -9.25 6.93 20.70
CA ILE A 158 -8.35 5.96 20.03
C ILE A 158 -8.65 4.53 20.49
N VAL A 159 -8.87 4.33 21.79
CA VAL A 159 -9.18 3.02 22.36
C VAL A 159 -10.55 2.53 21.88
N SER A 160 -11.56 3.40 21.85
CA SER A 160 -12.89 3.08 21.31
C SER A 160 -12.81 2.63 19.84
N LEU A 161 -12.03 3.35 19.02
CA LEU A 161 -11.79 2.96 17.62
C LEU A 161 -11.09 1.59 17.51
N ARG A 162 -10.05 1.36 18.31
CA ARG A 162 -9.33 0.07 18.35
C ARG A 162 -10.30 -1.07 18.69
N ASP A 163 -11.07 -0.91 19.74
CA ASP A 163 -11.96 -1.96 20.26
C ASP A 163 -13.10 -2.25 19.29
N TYR A 164 -13.66 -1.21 18.67
CA TYR A 164 -14.61 -1.35 17.56
C TYR A 164 -14.03 -2.21 16.43
N LEU A 165 -12.85 -1.87 15.92
CA LEU A 165 -12.22 -2.59 14.81
C LEU A 165 -11.89 -4.04 15.21
N LEU A 166 -11.39 -4.27 16.42
CA LEU A 166 -11.09 -5.63 16.90
C LEU A 166 -12.36 -6.48 17.06
N ALA A 167 -13.46 -5.90 17.53
CA ALA A 167 -14.75 -6.58 17.64
C ALA A 167 -15.27 -6.99 16.25
N ARG A 168 -15.25 -6.06 15.29
CA ARG A 168 -15.67 -6.30 13.89
C ARG A 168 -14.88 -7.43 13.23
N GLU A 169 -13.57 -7.49 13.43
CA GLU A 169 -12.71 -8.58 12.92
C GLU A 169 -13.08 -9.92 13.57
N LYS A 170 -13.21 -9.94 14.90
CA LYS A 170 -13.53 -11.14 15.68
C LYS A 170 -14.90 -11.72 15.32
N GLU A 171 -15.88 -10.87 15.06
CA GLU A 171 -17.23 -11.25 14.66
C GLU A 171 -17.35 -11.62 13.18
N GLY A 172 -16.29 -11.41 12.40
CA GLY A 172 -16.30 -11.63 10.95
C GLY A 172 -17.19 -10.65 10.20
N THR A 173 -17.47 -9.48 10.79
CA THR A 173 -18.35 -8.47 10.21
C THR A 173 -17.57 -7.30 9.59
N GLU A 174 -16.25 -7.23 9.78
CA GLU A 174 -15.34 -6.24 9.16
C GLU A 174 -15.54 -6.16 7.63
N ASP A 175 -15.74 -4.95 7.12
CA ASP A 175 -15.82 -4.67 5.69
C ASP A 175 -14.64 -3.82 5.17
N HIS A 176 -14.66 -3.47 3.89
CA HIS A 176 -13.56 -2.74 3.26
C HIS A 176 -13.37 -1.31 3.79
N ILE A 177 -14.43 -0.68 4.31
CA ILE A 177 -14.35 0.65 4.94
C ILE A 177 -13.65 0.52 6.29
N ASP A 178 -14.03 -0.48 7.09
CA ASP A 178 -13.34 -0.80 8.35
C ASP A 178 -11.86 -1.10 8.11
N SER A 179 -11.56 -1.93 7.10
CA SER A 179 -10.17 -2.25 6.76
C SER A 179 -9.37 -1.02 6.30
N TRP A 180 -9.99 -0.08 5.58
CA TRP A 180 -9.37 1.18 5.20
C TRP A 180 -9.06 2.06 6.41
N ILE A 181 -10.04 2.24 7.30
CA ILE A 181 -9.89 2.99 8.55
C ILE A 181 -8.78 2.37 9.40
N ARG A 182 -8.79 1.03 9.57
CA ARG A 182 -7.76 0.29 10.29
C ARG A 182 -6.36 0.58 9.74
N MET A 183 -6.20 0.53 8.41
CA MET A 183 -4.91 0.83 7.78
C MET A 183 -4.44 2.26 8.07
N VAL A 184 -5.32 3.26 7.92
CA VAL A 184 -4.97 4.66 8.17
C VAL A 184 -4.60 4.87 9.64
N ALA A 185 -5.44 4.37 10.56
CA ALA A 185 -5.20 4.43 12.01
C ALA A 185 -3.84 3.79 12.38
N THR A 186 -3.54 2.61 11.81
CA THR A 186 -2.29 1.89 12.07
C THR A 186 -1.05 2.64 11.55
N THR A 187 -1.19 3.51 10.55
CA THR A 187 -0.05 4.20 9.91
C THR A 187 0.18 5.62 10.41
N ARG A 188 -0.84 6.25 11.01
CA ARG A 188 -0.82 7.68 11.37
C ARG A 188 -0.99 7.94 12.86
N LEU A 189 -1.43 6.96 13.65
CA LEU A 189 -1.63 7.07 15.10
C LEU A 189 -0.52 6.41 15.92
N THR A 190 0.62 6.07 15.29
CA THR A 190 1.85 5.56 15.92
C THR A 190 2.93 6.62 15.91
#